data_AF-A0A967E2Z3-F1
#
_entry.id   AF-A0A967E2Z3-F1
#
_cell.length_a   1.000
_cell.length_b   1.000
_cell.length_c   1.000
_cell.angle_alpha   90.00
_cell.angle_beta   90.00
_cell.angle_gamma   90.00
#
_symmetry.space_group_name_H-M   'P 1'
#
loop_
_entity.id
_entity.type
_entity.pdbx_description
1 polymer ?
#
loop_
_entity_poly.entity_id
_entity_poly.type
_entity_poly.pdbx_seq_one_letter_code
_entity_poly.pdbx_strand_id
1 'polypeptide(L)'
;MEIVLKKLVHRNQECIGIFFDKSSYTLEVREQLRKIDAVFSKTHSCWYVLYSKINFQKIVRTFNNIKYQDHTGNIVRYVAGKDSREHPHKVNRPSASVAKEINDKRQLVEPKKDSAKAPKKSKDKAHQSSSMVSAHKEKQATTSLAKELKFQYVYDFGKYWVVKMNYNEAVKKKLLAHKGIFWNSTYRVYMIMRHPKNRTFVHTILGEEIFPKNYFYNEFAKLNHGASIYFSSYPPDSRFMRVKVIGNALIKDQVKRLSMMRWDKTKNCFLFPASPEMMDTLNIVLEDYSDCIDNRLPSGYLKKRNNINKKGLNYLKTKDSLLSQVPENTRVYVDELMDMIIAKNYSDSTLKTYTNSFILLLRYFNYKSPQELTEREVVSFLSDLNTKVSSSSSLSAYINALKFYFKHVVGWRDTDFKIPRPKKEKKLPVVLTEEQVKAIFSHVNNIKHKLALMLIYSSGLRISEAINLTWKDINFEAHKIHIKGAKGKKDRIVMLAYVLVEKLKQYKEMFPSEGFVFEGQIKGQPYTASSIRSVMRRACKNAGIEEKATVHTLRHSFATHVLNSGTDIRFIQKILGHSSIKTTTVYTRVSKPKYDEIKSPLDSMQDELESKNPKKT
;
A
#
# COMPACT_ATOMS: atom_id res chain seq x y z
N MET A 1 -19.07 -31.57 38.63
CA MET A 1 -18.18 -30.62 37.92
C MET A 1 -17.87 -29.44 38.83
N GLU A 2 -16.60 -29.04 38.91
CA GLU A 2 -16.16 -27.76 39.49
C GLU A 2 -15.70 -26.85 38.35
N ILE A 3 -15.97 -25.54 38.44
CA ILE A 3 -15.43 -24.53 37.52
C ILE A 3 -14.62 -23.47 38.26
N VAL A 4 -13.53 -23.02 37.64
CA VAL A 4 -12.68 -21.92 38.13
C VAL A 4 -12.84 -20.73 37.20
N LEU A 5 -13.28 -19.60 37.74
CA LEU A 5 -13.42 -18.33 37.03
C LEU A 5 -12.16 -17.47 37.18
N LYS A 6 -11.67 -16.91 36.08
CA LYS A 6 -10.51 -16.00 36.09
C LYS A 6 -10.78 -14.77 35.24
N LYS A 7 -10.47 -13.58 35.75
CA LYS A 7 -10.48 -12.35 34.93
C LYS A 7 -9.34 -12.43 33.91
N LEU A 8 -9.64 -12.27 32.62
CA LEU A 8 -8.63 -12.26 31.56
C LEU A 8 -8.97 -11.23 30.48
N VAL A 9 -7.95 -10.74 29.77
CA VAL A 9 -8.14 -9.85 28.62
C VAL A 9 -7.99 -10.64 27.33
N HIS A 10 -9.09 -10.82 26.59
CA HIS A 10 -9.08 -11.48 25.28
C HIS A 10 -9.53 -10.49 24.21
N ARG A 11 -8.74 -10.33 23.13
CA ARG A 11 -9.03 -9.41 22.00
C ARG A 11 -9.27 -7.95 22.44
N ASN A 12 -8.50 -7.47 23.42
CA ASN A 12 -8.64 -6.14 24.05
C ASN A 12 -10.00 -5.91 24.75
N GLN A 13 -10.72 -6.97 25.11
CA GLN A 13 -11.92 -6.89 25.96
C GLN A 13 -11.66 -7.64 27.26
N GLU A 14 -12.18 -7.12 28.37
CA GLU A 14 -12.19 -7.85 29.63
C GLU A 14 -13.24 -8.97 29.56
N CYS A 15 -12.84 -10.17 29.99
CA CYS A 15 -13.65 -11.38 29.93
C CYS A 15 -13.56 -12.15 31.25
N ILE A 16 -14.63 -12.89 31.55
CA ILE A 16 -14.62 -13.95 32.56
C ILE A 16 -14.25 -15.24 31.84
N GLY A 17 -13.04 -15.76 32.10
CA GLY A 17 -12.60 -17.07 31.63
C GLY A 17 -13.15 -18.16 32.53
N ILE A 18 -13.74 -19.19 31.93
CA ILE A 18 -14.32 -20.36 32.58
C ILE A 18 -13.40 -21.55 32.31
N PHE A 19 -12.77 -22.04 33.38
CA PHE A 19 -11.86 -23.19 33.38
C PHE A 19 -12.49 -24.37 34.13
N PHE A 20 -12.13 -25.58 33.72
CA PHE A 20 -12.55 -26.84 34.32
C PHE A 20 -11.53 -27.92 33.96
N ASP A 21 -11.49 -29.02 34.70
CA ASP A 21 -10.62 -30.14 34.34
C ASP A 21 -11.16 -30.91 33.11
N LYS A 22 -10.25 -31.49 32.33
CA LYS A 22 -10.55 -32.26 31.12
C LYS A 22 -11.45 -33.46 31.38
N SER A 23 -11.32 -34.11 32.55
CA SER A 23 -12.20 -35.20 32.98
C SER A 23 -13.68 -34.79 33.03
N SER A 24 -13.95 -33.52 33.31
CA SER A 24 -15.29 -32.99 33.57
C SER A 24 -15.96 -32.35 32.33
N TYR A 25 -15.37 -32.47 31.14
CA TYR A 25 -15.88 -31.82 29.92
C TYR A 25 -16.76 -32.75 29.09
N THR A 26 -18.04 -32.84 29.45
CA THR A 26 -19.07 -33.61 28.72
C THR A 26 -19.71 -32.80 27.59
N LEU A 27 -20.54 -33.46 26.76
CA LEU A 27 -21.37 -32.78 25.75
C LEU A 27 -22.39 -31.82 26.38
N GLU A 28 -23.00 -32.19 27.50
CA GLU A 28 -23.98 -31.38 28.24
C GLU A 28 -23.36 -30.06 28.72
N VAL A 29 -22.15 -30.12 29.28
CA VAL A 29 -21.36 -28.96 29.72
C VAL A 29 -21.12 -27.99 28.55
N ARG A 30 -20.84 -28.52 27.36
CA ARG A 30 -20.68 -27.71 26.14
C ARG A 30 -21.98 -27.02 25.70
N GLU A 31 -23.15 -27.60 26.01
CA GLU A 31 -24.45 -26.95 25.76
C GLU A 31 -24.79 -25.91 26.83
N GLN A 32 -24.53 -26.20 28.11
CA GLN A 32 -24.65 -25.21 29.20
C GLN A 32 -23.80 -23.96 28.92
N LEU A 33 -22.56 -24.15 28.46
CA LEU A 33 -21.67 -23.06 28.05
C LEU A 33 -22.20 -22.26 26.85
N ARG A 34 -22.88 -22.91 25.89
CA ARG A 34 -23.56 -22.23 24.78
C ARG A 34 -24.78 -21.41 25.25
N LYS A 35 -25.57 -21.93 26.20
CA LYS A 35 -26.75 -21.24 26.77
C LYS A 35 -26.40 -19.93 27.51
N ILE A 36 -25.15 -19.75 27.91
CA ILE A 36 -24.64 -18.51 28.54
C ILE A 36 -23.79 -17.63 27.59
N ASP A 37 -23.89 -17.85 26.27
CA ASP A 37 -23.14 -17.12 25.23
C ASP A 37 -21.61 -17.26 25.31
N ALA A 38 -21.09 -18.31 25.98
CA ALA A 38 -19.65 -18.49 26.12
C ALA A 38 -19.00 -18.94 24.79
N VAL A 39 -17.79 -18.44 24.54
CA VAL A 39 -16.99 -18.75 23.35
C VAL A 39 -15.70 -19.45 23.77
N PHE A 40 -15.28 -20.49 23.05
CA PHE A 40 -14.01 -21.16 23.34
C PHE A 40 -12.80 -20.36 22.83
N SER A 41 -11.83 -20.08 23.71
CA SER A 41 -10.57 -19.44 23.38
C SER A 41 -9.43 -20.45 23.25
N LYS A 42 -8.99 -20.71 22.01
CA LYS A 42 -7.77 -21.47 21.72
C LYS A 42 -6.48 -20.79 22.24
N THR A 43 -6.54 -19.56 22.75
CA THR A 43 -5.38 -18.82 23.27
C THR A 43 -5.19 -19.01 24.77
N HIS A 44 -6.29 -19.16 25.53
CA HIS A 44 -6.26 -19.37 26.99
C HIS A 44 -6.72 -20.79 27.38
N SER A 45 -7.02 -21.64 26.39
CA SER A 45 -7.53 -23.02 26.55
C SER A 45 -8.78 -23.15 27.42
N CYS A 46 -9.62 -22.10 27.43
CA CYS A 46 -10.80 -21.98 28.28
C CYS A 46 -12.00 -21.50 27.48
N TRP A 47 -13.19 -21.60 28.04
CA TRP A 47 -14.36 -20.84 27.56
C TRP A 47 -14.32 -19.43 28.16
N TYR A 48 -14.99 -18.45 27.53
CA TYR A 48 -15.10 -17.11 28.10
C TYR A 48 -16.38 -16.40 27.68
N VAL A 49 -16.82 -15.47 28.54
CA VAL A 49 -17.88 -14.48 28.27
C VAL A 49 -17.32 -13.07 28.51
N LEU A 50 -17.94 -12.04 27.93
CA LEU A 50 -17.57 -10.65 28.22
C LEU A 50 -17.80 -10.33 29.70
N TYR A 51 -16.91 -9.54 30.31
CA TYR A 51 -16.97 -9.19 31.72
C TYR A 51 -18.18 -8.27 32.00
N SER A 52 -19.23 -8.82 32.62
CA SER A 52 -20.41 -8.06 33.03
C SER A 52 -21.15 -8.76 34.18
N LYS A 53 -21.89 -7.98 34.99
CA LYS A 53 -22.72 -8.50 36.09
C LYS A 53 -23.79 -9.48 35.60
N ILE A 54 -24.36 -9.23 34.42
CA ILE A 54 -25.36 -10.11 33.77
C ILE A 54 -24.73 -11.46 33.40
N ASN A 55 -23.54 -11.46 32.79
CA ASN A 55 -22.87 -12.69 32.39
C ASN A 55 -22.35 -13.49 33.60
N PHE A 56 -21.90 -12.81 34.67
CA PHE A 56 -21.59 -13.47 35.92
C PHE A 56 -22.83 -14.14 36.54
N GLN A 57 -23.97 -13.46 36.58
CA GLN A 57 -25.24 -14.04 37.03
C GLN A 57 -25.70 -15.21 36.15
N LYS A 58 -25.49 -15.17 34.83
CA LYS A 58 -25.72 -16.32 33.93
C LYS A 58 -24.86 -17.53 34.34
N ILE A 59 -23.57 -17.34 34.63
CA ILE A 59 -22.68 -18.43 35.07
C ILE A 59 -23.16 -19.00 36.41
N VAL A 60 -23.42 -18.14 37.41
CA VAL A 60 -23.86 -18.56 38.76
C VAL A 60 -25.19 -19.31 38.75
N ARG A 61 -26.11 -19.00 37.83
CA ARG A 61 -27.36 -19.74 37.62
C ARG A 61 -27.18 -21.07 36.85
N THR A 62 -26.02 -21.30 36.24
CA THR A 62 -25.76 -22.47 35.38
C THR A 62 -24.86 -23.52 36.03
N PHE A 63 -24.00 -23.11 36.98
CA PHE A 63 -23.01 -23.99 37.61
C PHE A 63 -23.03 -23.82 39.13
N ASN A 64 -23.27 -24.91 39.86
CA ASN A 64 -23.45 -24.86 41.32
C ASN A 64 -22.13 -24.86 42.12
N ASN A 65 -21.04 -25.39 41.54
CA ASN A 65 -19.72 -25.46 42.19
C ASN A 65 -18.72 -24.55 41.47
N ILE A 66 -18.69 -23.30 41.92
CA ILE A 66 -17.83 -22.24 41.38
C ILE A 66 -16.73 -21.91 42.37
N LYS A 67 -15.49 -21.84 41.88
CA LYS A 67 -14.41 -21.07 42.49
C LYS A 67 -14.04 -19.90 41.57
N TYR A 68 -13.47 -18.83 42.11
CA TYR A 68 -12.95 -17.71 41.34
C TYR A 68 -11.54 -17.33 41.81
N GLN A 69 -10.75 -16.75 40.91
CA GLN A 69 -9.46 -16.17 41.25
C GLN A 69 -9.68 -14.72 41.74
N ASP A 70 -9.25 -14.44 42.96
CA ASP A 70 -9.38 -13.13 43.59
C ASP A 70 -8.30 -12.12 43.11
N HIS A 71 -8.30 -10.93 43.72
CA HIS A 71 -7.38 -9.85 43.39
C HIS A 71 -5.93 -10.09 43.86
N THR A 72 -5.70 -11.00 44.81
CA THR A 72 -4.36 -11.46 45.25
C THR A 72 -3.83 -12.62 44.39
N GLY A 73 -4.72 -13.27 43.63
CA GLY A 73 -4.42 -14.42 42.78
C GLY A 73 -4.78 -15.77 43.40
N ASN A 74 -5.34 -15.81 44.61
CA ASN A 74 -5.79 -17.04 45.27
C ASN A 74 -7.13 -17.53 44.68
N ILE A 75 -7.45 -18.82 44.89
CA ILE A 75 -8.67 -19.45 44.34
C ILE A 75 -9.68 -19.68 45.47
N VAL A 76 -10.70 -18.83 45.53
CA VAL A 76 -11.74 -18.82 46.57
C VAL A 76 -13.01 -19.50 46.07
N ARG A 77 -13.73 -20.25 46.92
CA ARG A 77 -15.03 -20.85 46.57
C ARG A 77 -16.13 -19.79 46.70
N TYR A 78 -16.91 -19.61 45.65
CA TYR A 78 -18.03 -18.67 45.64
C TYR A 78 -19.12 -19.11 46.64
N VAL A 79 -19.59 -18.19 47.48
CA VAL A 79 -20.68 -18.45 48.43
C VAL A 79 -21.78 -17.40 48.24
N ALA A 80 -22.91 -17.83 47.69
CA ALA A 80 -24.08 -16.99 47.49
C ALA A 80 -24.51 -16.33 48.81
N GLY A 81 -24.45 -14.99 48.86
CA GLY A 81 -24.81 -14.17 50.02
C GLY A 81 -23.65 -13.51 50.75
N LYS A 82 -22.43 -14.09 50.74
CA LYS A 82 -21.26 -13.46 51.41
C LYS A 82 -20.51 -12.48 50.52
N ASP A 83 -20.33 -12.79 49.24
CA ASP A 83 -19.44 -12.04 48.33
C ASP A 83 -20.10 -10.77 47.74
N SER A 84 -20.84 -10.01 48.56
CA SER A 84 -21.61 -8.83 48.15
C SER A 84 -20.80 -7.52 48.15
N ARG A 85 -19.53 -7.55 48.59
CA ARG A 85 -18.69 -6.35 48.81
C ARG A 85 -17.53 -6.17 47.82
N GLU A 86 -17.09 -7.21 47.10
CA GLU A 86 -16.04 -7.07 46.07
C GLU A 86 -16.64 -6.88 44.65
N HIS A 87 -16.98 -5.63 44.34
CA HIS A 87 -17.16 -5.18 42.95
C HIS A 87 -15.89 -4.46 42.48
N PRO A 88 -15.18 -4.93 41.44
CA PRO A 88 -14.05 -4.18 40.91
C PRO A 88 -14.50 -2.81 40.37
N HIS A 89 -13.72 -1.78 40.69
CA HIS A 89 -14.14 -0.39 40.68
C HIS A 89 -14.63 0.15 39.32
N LYS A 90 -15.52 1.14 39.38
CA LYS A 90 -15.79 2.08 38.28
C LYS A 90 -14.48 2.74 37.83
N VAL A 91 -14.21 2.77 36.54
CA VAL A 91 -13.34 3.78 35.93
C VAL A 91 -14.22 4.92 35.41
N ASN A 92 -13.91 6.14 35.79
CA ASN A 92 -14.76 7.30 35.51
C ASN A 92 -14.72 7.75 34.04
N ARG A 93 -15.82 8.35 33.58
CA ARG A 93 -15.78 9.31 32.47
C ARG A 93 -15.05 10.58 32.96
N PRO A 94 -14.20 11.22 32.16
CA PRO A 94 -13.77 12.59 32.45
C PRO A 94 -14.96 13.55 32.22
N SER A 95 -15.49 14.12 33.30
CA SER A 95 -16.39 15.28 33.25
C SER A 95 -15.59 16.57 33.16
N ALA A 96 -16.12 17.58 32.46
CA ALA A 96 -15.46 18.87 32.35
C ALA A 96 -15.64 19.72 33.61
N SER A 97 -14.53 20.14 34.24
CA SER A 97 -14.44 21.38 35.06
C SER A 97 -13.05 21.57 35.71
N VAL A 98 -12.02 21.87 34.93
CA VAL A 98 -10.83 22.62 35.43
C VAL A 98 -10.49 23.70 34.42
N ALA A 99 -11.20 24.83 34.54
CA ALA A 99 -10.97 26.05 33.78
C ALA A 99 -10.84 27.21 34.76
N LYS A 100 -9.69 27.28 35.45
CA LYS A 100 -9.20 28.43 36.22
C LYS A 100 -7.78 28.17 36.73
N GLU A 101 -6.80 28.52 35.91
CA GLU A 101 -5.57 29.26 36.30
C GLU A 101 -4.75 29.53 35.03
N ILE A 102 -3.75 30.42 35.13
CA ILE A 102 -3.00 30.97 33.97
C ILE A 102 -3.94 31.71 32.98
N ASN A 103 -4.62 32.75 33.49
CA ASN A 103 -4.93 33.92 32.67
C ASN A 103 -4.47 35.17 33.41
N ASP A 104 -3.19 35.49 33.27
CA ASP A 104 -2.64 36.78 33.65
C ASP A 104 -1.45 37.14 32.71
N LYS A 105 -1.23 38.43 32.50
CA LYS A 105 -0.15 39.05 31.70
C LYS A 105 -0.11 38.67 30.21
N ARG A 106 -0.94 39.33 29.40
CA ARG A 106 -0.49 40.43 28.49
C ARG A 106 -1.62 40.99 27.61
N GLN A 107 -1.97 42.25 27.83
CA GLN A 107 -2.50 43.15 26.79
C GLN A 107 -1.34 43.99 26.19
N LEU A 108 -1.65 44.77 25.14
CA LEU A 108 -0.75 45.72 24.45
C LEU A 108 0.33 45.01 23.59
N VAL A 109 0.63 45.36 22.33
CA VAL A 109 0.33 46.56 21.53
C VAL A 109 0.02 46.20 20.05
N GLU A 110 -0.99 46.85 19.48
CA GLU A 110 -1.05 47.33 18.09
C GLU A 110 -1.41 48.84 18.15
N PRO A 111 -1.30 49.65 17.08
CA PRO A 111 -0.93 49.33 15.69
C PRO A 111 0.22 50.23 15.14
N LYS A 112 0.54 50.08 13.84
CA LYS A 112 0.62 51.25 12.93
C LYS A 112 0.53 50.86 11.45
N LYS A 113 -0.21 51.67 10.69
CA LYS A 113 -0.18 51.70 9.21
C LYS A 113 0.58 52.95 8.79
N ASP A 114 1.46 52.81 7.80
CA ASP A 114 1.95 53.88 6.91
C ASP A 114 2.58 53.17 5.70
N SER A 115 2.68 53.71 4.49
CA SER A 115 1.92 54.66 3.67
C SER A 115 2.70 54.67 2.34
N ALA A 116 2.05 54.98 1.22
CA ALA A 116 2.62 54.77 -0.11
C ALA A 116 3.93 55.52 -0.42
N LYS A 117 4.79 54.94 -1.27
CA LYS A 117 5.36 55.60 -2.47
C LYS A 117 6.16 54.66 -3.38
N ALA A 118 6.00 54.84 -4.68
CA ALA A 118 7.04 54.63 -5.69
C ALA A 118 7.49 56.02 -6.20
N PRO A 119 8.71 56.17 -6.76
CA PRO A 119 8.76 56.39 -8.21
C PRO A 119 10.05 55.97 -8.97
N LYS A 120 9.84 55.69 -10.27
CA LYS A 120 10.65 56.08 -11.46
C LYS A 120 12.21 55.99 -11.48
N LYS A 121 12.67 55.15 -12.42
CA LYS A 121 13.62 55.43 -13.54
C LYS A 121 14.81 56.41 -13.34
N SER A 122 16.02 55.84 -13.39
CA SER A 122 17.15 56.31 -14.24
C SER A 122 18.30 55.27 -14.21
N LYS A 123 19.27 55.18 -15.12
CA LYS A 123 19.51 55.44 -16.56
C LYS A 123 21.06 55.48 -16.68
N ASP A 124 21.65 54.92 -17.76
CA ASP A 124 23.02 55.22 -18.25
C ASP A 124 24.20 54.84 -17.29
N LYS A 125 25.46 54.51 -17.67
CA LYS A 125 26.25 54.24 -18.91
C LYS A 125 27.27 53.12 -18.53
N ALA A 126 27.69 52.14 -19.33
CA ALA A 126 28.28 52.12 -20.69
C ALA A 126 29.77 52.55 -20.78
N HIS A 127 30.65 51.62 -21.16
CA HIS A 127 31.83 51.79 -22.06
C HIS A 127 32.41 50.41 -22.47
N GLN A 128 32.56 50.13 -23.77
CA GLN A 128 33.84 50.06 -24.56
C GLN A 128 34.66 48.76 -24.34
N SER A 129 35.44 48.22 -25.30
CA SER A 129 35.52 48.29 -26.79
C SER A 129 36.61 47.27 -27.23
N SER A 130 36.73 46.77 -28.47
CA SER A 130 36.10 47.00 -29.78
C SER A 130 35.75 45.62 -30.42
N SER A 131 35.79 45.24 -31.73
CA SER A 131 36.19 45.87 -33.00
C SER A 131 35.51 45.25 -34.25
N MET A 132 35.50 46.07 -35.30
CA MET A 132 35.60 45.89 -36.77
C MET A 132 36.12 44.53 -37.32
N VAL A 133 35.84 44.08 -38.56
CA VAL A 133 35.02 44.54 -39.72
C VAL A 133 34.81 43.29 -40.61
N SER A 134 33.70 43.04 -41.31
CA SER A 134 33.07 43.82 -42.39
C SER A 134 31.60 43.39 -42.58
N ALA A 135 30.82 44.19 -43.32
CA ALA A 135 29.41 43.90 -43.61
C ALA A 135 29.16 43.86 -45.12
N HIS A 136 28.28 42.96 -45.59
CA HIS A 136 27.43 43.20 -46.76
C HIS A 136 26.20 42.25 -46.77
N LYS A 137 25.07 42.76 -47.29
CA LYS A 137 23.77 42.09 -47.50
C LYS A 137 22.90 41.78 -46.25
N GLU A 138 22.60 42.81 -45.46
CA GLU A 138 21.25 42.91 -44.86
C GLU A 138 20.25 43.42 -45.92
N LYS A 139 19.22 42.62 -46.23
CA LYS A 139 17.83 43.04 -46.59
C LYS A 139 16.97 41.85 -47.05
N GLN A 140 16.70 40.92 -46.13
CA GLN A 140 15.49 40.09 -46.19
C GLN A 140 14.86 40.06 -44.80
N ALA A 141 13.53 40.13 -44.74
CA ALA A 141 12.82 40.19 -43.47
C ALA A 141 12.96 38.87 -42.70
N THR A 142 13.25 38.96 -41.41
CA THR A 142 13.43 37.81 -40.50
C THR A 142 12.11 37.12 -40.18
N THR A 143 11.58 36.42 -41.17
CA THR A 143 10.51 35.44 -40.99
C THR A 143 10.99 34.39 -40.00
N SER A 144 10.18 34.06 -38.99
CA SER A 144 10.54 33.03 -38.02
C SER A 144 10.64 31.67 -38.72
N LEU A 145 11.70 30.90 -38.42
CA LEU A 145 11.92 29.56 -38.98
C LEU A 145 10.71 28.62 -38.72
N ALA A 146 9.99 28.88 -37.62
CA ALA A 146 8.67 28.29 -37.33
C ALA A 146 7.66 28.41 -38.48
N LYS A 147 7.54 29.59 -39.10
CA LYS A 147 6.55 29.89 -40.15
C LYS A 147 6.97 29.30 -41.50
N GLU A 148 8.25 29.41 -41.86
CA GLU A 148 8.82 28.80 -43.06
C GLU A 148 8.65 27.26 -43.06
N LEU A 149 8.93 26.62 -41.93
CA LEU A 149 8.78 25.17 -41.76
C LEU A 149 7.33 24.72 -41.52
N LYS A 150 6.35 25.64 -41.47
CA LYS A 150 4.96 25.37 -41.07
C LYS A 150 4.89 24.53 -39.78
N PHE A 151 5.66 24.93 -38.77
CA PHE A 151 5.84 24.21 -37.51
C PHE A 151 4.60 24.37 -36.62
N GLN A 152 3.61 23.51 -36.85
CA GLN A 152 2.30 23.55 -36.23
C GLN A 152 2.26 22.64 -34.99
N TYR A 153 2.10 23.23 -33.81
CA TYR A 153 1.59 22.50 -32.66
C TYR A 153 0.17 21.99 -32.97
N VAL A 154 -0.05 20.68 -32.87
CA VAL A 154 -1.28 20.03 -33.34
C VAL A 154 -2.24 19.76 -32.18
N TYR A 155 -1.75 19.11 -31.12
CA TYR A 155 -2.49 18.85 -29.88
C TYR A 155 -1.56 18.30 -28.79
N ASP A 156 -2.14 18.10 -27.60
CA ASP A 156 -1.47 17.66 -26.39
C ASP A 156 -1.78 16.18 -26.10
N PHE A 157 -0.76 15.30 -26.12
CA PHE A 157 -0.93 13.85 -25.91
C PHE A 157 -0.27 13.34 -24.62
N GLY A 158 -1.02 13.34 -23.53
CA GLY A 158 -0.61 12.80 -22.23
C GLY A 158 0.59 13.53 -21.63
N LYS A 159 1.81 12.98 -21.79
CA LYS A 159 3.07 13.59 -21.34
C LYS A 159 3.92 14.17 -22.49
N TYR A 160 3.31 14.39 -23.66
CA TYR A 160 3.95 14.99 -24.84
C TYR A 160 3.13 16.17 -25.38
N TRP A 161 3.81 17.16 -25.97
CA TRP A 161 3.28 17.99 -27.05
C TRP A 161 3.38 17.19 -28.36
N VAL A 162 2.41 17.31 -29.26
CA VAL A 162 2.46 16.73 -30.63
C VAL A 162 2.56 17.85 -31.65
N VAL A 163 3.54 17.77 -32.54
CA VAL A 163 3.89 18.84 -33.48
C VAL A 163 4.14 18.27 -34.88
N LYS A 164 3.65 18.96 -35.91
CA LYS A 164 3.92 18.69 -37.32
C LYS A 164 4.78 19.82 -37.91
N MET A 165 5.69 19.50 -38.81
CA MET A 165 6.43 20.47 -39.61
C MET A 165 6.73 19.90 -41.00
N ASN A 166 7.05 20.76 -41.95
CA ASN A 166 7.63 20.37 -43.23
C ASN A 166 9.00 19.70 -43.02
N TYR A 167 9.44 18.87 -43.98
CA TYR A 167 10.72 18.18 -43.87
C TYR A 167 11.88 19.17 -44.00
N ASN A 168 12.69 19.29 -42.95
CA ASN A 168 14.00 19.93 -42.98
C ASN A 168 15.00 19.06 -42.22
N GLU A 169 16.08 18.66 -42.88
CA GLU A 169 17.01 17.68 -42.34
C GLU A 169 17.85 18.21 -41.17
N ALA A 170 18.36 19.44 -41.28
CA ALA A 170 19.17 20.06 -40.24
C ALA A 170 18.36 20.24 -38.94
N VAL A 171 17.10 20.66 -39.05
CA VAL A 171 16.19 20.83 -37.90
C VAL A 171 15.75 19.47 -37.35
N LYS A 172 15.41 18.49 -38.20
CA LYS A 172 15.14 17.09 -37.80
C LYS A 172 16.29 16.49 -36.99
N LYS A 173 17.54 16.66 -37.45
CA LYS A 173 18.76 16.14 -36.79
C LYS A 173 18.98 16.82 -35.43
N LYS A 174 18.84 18.15 -35.35
CA LYS A 174 18.93 18.91 -34.09
C LYS A 174 17.83 18.53 -33.08
N LEU A 175 16.58 18.38 -33.54
CA LEU A 175 15.44 18.00 -32.68
C LEU A 175 15.60 16.60 -32.11
N LEU A 176 15.88 15.59 -32.94
CA LEU A 176 15.96 14.19 -32.50
C LEU A 176 17.21 13.86 -31.68
N ALA A 177 18.24 14.72 -31.70
CA ALA A 177 19.36 14.64 -30.76
C ALA A 177 18.97 15.01 -29.31
N HIS A 178 17.86 15.72 -29.10
CA HIS A 178 17.49 16.21 -27.77
C HIS A 178 16.69 15.19 -26.95
N LYS A 179 17.19 14.90 -25.74
CA LYS A 179 16.66 13.85 -24.85
C LYS A 179 15.24 14.14 -24.36
N GLY A 180 14.26 13.63 -25.09
CA GLY A 180 12.84 13.84 -24.82
C GLY A 180 12.02 14.17 -26.06
N ILE A 181 12.65 14.37 -27.21
CA ILE A 181 11.99 14.54 -28.51
C ILE A 181 12.08 13.22 -29.28
N PHE A 182 10.97 12.83 -29.92
CA PHE A 182 10.85 11.57 -30.64
C PHE A 182 10.11 11.81 -31.97
N TRP A 183 10.45 11.06 -33.02
CA TRP A 183 9.66 11.00 -34.25
C TRP A 183 8.65 9.86 -34.16
N ASN A 184 7.40 10.12 -34.52
CA ASN A 184 6.37 9.11 -34.68
C ASN A 184 6.10 8.92 -36.18
N SER A 185 6.56 7.79 -36.73
CA SER A 185 6.42 7.45 -38.16
C SER A 185 4.97 7.21 -38.57
N THR A 186 4.17 6.57 -37.71
CA THR A 186 2.75 6.25 -37.98
C THR A 186 1.91 7.50 -38.24
N TYR A 187 2.09 8.54 -37.44
CA TYR A 187 1.33 9.79 -37.55
C TYR A 187 2.10 10.93 -38.26
N ARG A 188 3.36 10.70 -38.64
CA ARG A 188 4.29 11.68 -39.25
C ARG A 188 4.40 12.99 -38.45
N VAL A 189 4.63 12.87 -37.14
CA VAL A 189 4.73 13.99 -36.17
C VAL A 189 5.89 13.83 -35.21
N TYR A 190 6.37 14.95 -34.67
CA TYR A 190 7.31 15.00 -33.55
C TYR A 190 6.53 14.99 -32.22
N MET A 191 6.94 14.12 -31.30
CA MET A 191 6.43 14.03 -29.94
C MET A 191 7.48 14.58 -28.97
N ILE A 192 7.23 15.75 -28.40
CA ILE A 192 8.18 16.47 -27.54
C ILE A 192 7.71 16.30 -26.10
N MET A 193 8.51 15.67 -25.24
CA MET A 193 8.11 15.39 -23.86
C MET A 193 7.96 16.69 -23.07
N ARG A 194 6.87 16.79 -22.30
CA ARG A 194 6.46 17.97 -21.53
C ARG A 194 7.47 18.32 -20.44
N HIS A 195 8.30 19.33 -20.69
CA HIS A 195 9.34 19.77 -19.77
C HIS A 195 9.89 21.15 -20.18
N PRO A 196 10.17 22.10 -19.25
CA PRO A 196 10.67 23.42 -19.61
C PRO A 196 11.95 23.42 -20.45
N LYS A 197 12.93 22.55 -20.14
CA LYS A 197 14.17 22.45 -20.93
C LYS A 197 13.90 22.11 -22.41
N ASN A 198 12.86 21.31 -22.67
CA ASN A 198 12.48 20.92 -24.02
C ASN A 198 11.73 22.08 -24.73
N ARG A 199 10.89 22.83 -24.01
CA ARG A 199 10.27 24.08 -24.50
C ARG A 199 11.34 25.08 -24.92
N THR A 200 12.29 25.38 -24.04
CA THR A 200 13.39 26.32 -24.31
C THR A 200 14.25 25.85 -25.48
N PHE A 201 14.66 24.57 -25.52
CA PHE A 201 15.48 24.04 -26.62
C PHE A 201 14.80 24.17 -27.99
N VAL A 202 13.51 23.84 -28.09
CA VAL A 202 12.76 23.93 -29.34
C VAL A 202 12.47 25.40 -29.71
N HIS A 203 12.24 26.27 -28.72
CA HIS A 203 12.17 27.73 -28.92
C HIS A 203 13.47 28.28 -29.52
N THR A 204 14.63 27.93 -28.96
CA THR A 204 15.95 28.33 -29.46
C THR A 204 16.23 27.84 -30.90
N ILE A 205 15.62 26.73 -31.33
CA ILE A 205 15.74 26.24 -32.72
C ILE A 205 14.86 27.03 -33.70
N LEU A 206 13.69 27.53 -33.27
CA LEU A 206 12.64 28.02 -34.18
C LEU A 206 12.40 29.54 -34.12
N GLY A 207 12.87 30.21 -33.07
CA GLY A 207 12.76 31.65 -32.88
C GLY A 207 11.38 32.16 -32.44
N GLU A 208 10.44 31.30 -32.03
CA GLU A 208 9.05 31.68 -31.73
C GLU A 208 8.41 30.83 -30.60
N GLU A 209 7.56 31.44 -29.76
CA GLU A 209 6.84 30.75 -28.66
C GLU A 209 5.63 29.95 -29.16
N ILE A 210 5.88 28.75 -29.71
CA ILE A 210 4.84 27.87 -30.28
C ILE A 210 4.09 27.04 -29.20
N PHE A 211 4.62 26.96 -27.97
CA PHE A 211 4.03 26.14 -26.90
C PHE A 211 3.31 26.99 -25.83
N PRO A 212 2.10 26.56 -25.39
CA PRO A 212 1.35 27.25 -24.33
C PRO A 212 2.15 27.36 -23.02
N LYS A 213 1.85 28.38 -22.23
CA LYS A 213 2.66 28.79 -21.06
C LYS A 213 2.36 27.99 -19.79
N ASN A 214 1.15 27.46 -19.67
CA ASN A 214 0.61 26.97 -18.40
C ASN A 214 0.82 25.45 -18.32
N TYR A 215 1.93 25.03 -17.68
CA TYR A 215 2.57 23.75 -18.04
C TYR A 215 3.09 22.86 -16.90
N PHE A 216 2.85 23.25 -15.65
CA PHE A 216 2.86 22.34 -14.50
C PHE A 216 1.42 22.19 -13.98
N TYR A 217 1.10 21.02 -13.42
CA TYR A 217 -0.28 20.59 -13.13
C TYR A 217 -1.12 21.66 -12.39
N ASN A 218 -2.08 22.26 -13.12
CA ASN A 218 -3.47 22.52 -12.68
C ASN A 218 -4.33 23.32 -13.70
N GLU A 219 -3.90 23.48 -14.95
CA GLU A 219 -4.78 23.98 -16.03
C GLU A 219 -5.16 22.87 -17.02
N PHE A 220 -6.14 22.05 -16.64
CA PHE A 220 -7.00 21.31 -17.59
C PHE A 220 -8.26 22.11 -17.97
N ALA A 221 -8.45 23.30 -17.38
CA ALA A 221 -9.53 24.20 -17.70
C ALA A 221 -9.54 24.56 -19.20
N LYS A 222 -10.72 24.40 -19.84
CA LYS A 222 -11.02 24.77 -21.24
C LYS A 222 -10.44 23.87 -22.34
N LEU A 223 -10.74 22.57 -22.25
CA LEU A 223 -11.03 21.74 -23.44
C LEU A 223 -12.49 21.21 -23.42
N ASN A 224 -13.41 22.09 -23.01
CA ASN A 224 -14.85 21.79 -22.83
C ASN A 224 -15.67 21.95 -24.13
N HIS A 225 -15.04 22.33 -25.26
CA HIS A 225 -15.73 22.55 -26.53
C HIS A 225 -16.33 21.24 -27.09
N GLY A 226 -17.61 21.02 -26.83
CA GLY A 226 -18.39 19.88 -27.35
C GLY A 226 -18.33 18.60 -26.50
N ALA A 227 -17.91 18.67 -25.23
CA ALA A 227 -17.95 17.53 -24.31
C ALA A 227 -19.26 17.50 -23.48
N SER A 228 -19.84 16.32 -23.28
CA SER A 228 -21.02 16.13 -22.42
C SER A 228 -21.02 14.73 -21.81
N ILE A 229 -21.20 14.66 -20.48
CA ILE A 229 -21.15 13.44 -19.68
C ILE A 229 -22.53 13.23 -19.05
N TYR A 230 -23.26 12.22 -19.51
CA TYR A 230 -24.61 11.93 -19.01
C TYR A 230 -24.56 10.77 -18.01
N PHE A 231 -24.97 11.02 -16.77
CA PHE A 231 -25.29 9.96 -15.81
C PHE A 231 -26.80 9.67 -15.88
N SER A 232 -27.19 8.39 -15.93
CA SER A 232 -28.61 8.02 -15.97
C SER A 232 -28.85 6.60 -15.44
N SER A 233 -30.10 6.31 -15.05
CA SER A 233 -30.51 4.98 -14.60
C SER A 233 -30.28 3.90 -15.68
N TYR A 234 -30.12 2.65 -15.28
CA TYR A 234 -30.04 1.50 -16.18
C TYR A 234 -31.20 0.54 -15.88
N PRO A 235 -32.36 0.70 -16.54
CA PRO A 235 -33.55 -0.12 -16.26
C PRO A 235 -33.34 -1.64 -16.28
N PRO A 236 -32.49 -2.23 -17.15
CA PRO A 236 -32.25 -3.69 -17.14
C PRO A 236 -31.56 -4.22 -15.87
N ASP A 237 -30.84 -3.38 -15.13
CA ASP A 237 -30.25 -3.77 -13.84
C ASP A 237 -30.01 -2.53 -12.95
N SER A 238 -30.92 -2.31 -11.99
CA SER A 238 -30.86 -1.19 -11.03
C SER A 238 -29.64 -1.19 -10.11
N ARG A 239 -28.78 -2.21 -10.16
CA ARG A 239 -27.45 -2.20 -9.53
C ARG A 239 -26.43 -1.37 -10.31
N PHE A 240 -26.73 -0.97 -11.54
CA PHE A 240 -25.85 -0.18 -12.40
C PHE A 240 -26.45 1.19 -12.76
N MET A 241 -25.57 2.14 -13.07
CA MET A 241 -25.86 3.41 -13.72
C MET A 241 -25.12 3.49 -15.06
N ARG A 242 -25.74 4.15 -16.05
CA ARG A 242 -25.12 4.49 -17.33
C ARG A 242 -24.32 5.78 -17.19
N VAL A 243 -23.09 5.74 -17.67
CA VAL A 243 -22.23 6.92 -17.89
C VAL A 243 -21.94 6.99 -19.39
N LYS A 244 -22.55 7.97 -20.08
CA LYS A 244 -22.35 8.19 -21.53
C LYS A 244 -21.50 9.44 -21.73
N VAL A 245 -20.31 9.28 -22.29
CA VAL A 245 -19.42 10.38 -22.68
C VAL A 245 -19.61 10.66 -24.18
N ILE A 246 -20.04 11.87 -24.51
CA ILE A 246 -20.14 12.42 -25.87
C ILE A 246 -19.10 13.53 -26.00
N GLY A 247 -18.38 13.57 -27.13
CA GLY A 247 -17.21 14.43 -27.29
C GLY A 247 -16.01 13.98 -26.45
N ASN A 248 -14.86 14.65 -26.66
CA ASN A 248 -13.59 14.48 -25.94
C ASN A 248 -13.13 13.03 -25.63
N ALA A 249 -12.19 12.53 -26.44
CA ALA A 249 -11.62 11.19 -26.29
C ALA A 249 -10.82 10.97 -24.99
N LEU A 250 -10.31 12.03 -24.34
CA LEU A 250 -9.55 11.93 -23.09
C LEU A 250 -10.47 11.54 -21.93
N ILE A 251 -11.63 12.21 -21.81
CA ILE A 251 -12.68 11.87 -20.84
C ILE A 251 -13.13 10.42 -21.05
N LYS A 252 -13.36 10.03 -22.31
CA LYS A 252 -13.76 8.65 -22.64
C LYS A 252 -12.70 7.62 -22.24
N ASP A 253 -11.42 7.95 -22.31
CA ASP A 253 -10.32 7.06 -21.87
C ASP A 253 -10.11 7.09 -20.33
N GLN A 254 -10.27 8.22 -19.65
CA GLN A 254 -10.26 8.32 -18.18
C GLN A 254 -11.38 7.47 -17.58
N VAL A 255 -12.62 7.61 -18.07
CA VAL A 255 -13.77 6.79 -17.64
C VAL A 255 -13.55 5.32 -17.99
N LYS A 256 -12.99 4.99 -19.16
CA LYS A 256 -12.65 3.61 -19.54
C LYS A 256 -11.60 2.96 -18.62
N ARG A 257 -10.71 3.74 -18.00
CA ARG A 257 -9.67 3.24 -17.07
C ARG A 257 -10.20 2.94 -15.67
N LEU A 258 -11.35 3.48 -15.27
CA LEU A 258 -11.93 3.26 -13.95
C LEU A 258 -12.20 1.77 -13.67
N SER A 259 -11.92 1.33 -12.44
CA SER A 259 -12.20 -0.05 -12.04
C SER A 259 -13.71 -0.30 -11.99
N MET A 260 -14.14 -1.51 -12.39
CA MET A 260 -15.54 -1.97 -12.36
C MET A 260 -16.45 -1.40 -13.47
N MET A 261 -15.89 -0.61 -14.39
CA MET A 261 -16.50 -0.29 -15.69
C MET A 261 -16.88 -1.56 -16.48
N ARG A 262 -18.05 -1.55 -17.12
CA ARG A 262 -18.44 -2.43 -18.24
C ARG A 262 -18.82 -1.58 -19.46
N TRP A 263 -18.68 -2.11 -20.67
CA TRP A 263 -19.09 -1.42 -21.90
C TRP A 263 -20.37 -2.02 -22.47
N ASP A 264 -21.42 -1.22 -22.60
CA ASP A 264 -22.66 -1.61 -23.30
C ASP A 264 -22.55 -1.19 -24.78
N LYS A 265 -22.38 -2.18 -25.66
CA LYS A 265 -22.33 -1.96 -27.12
C LYS A 265 -23.64 -1.39 -27.66
N THR A 266 -24.79 -1.79 -27.11
CA THR A 266 -26.12 -1.44 -27.64
C THR A 266 -26.52 0.00 -27.29
N LYS A 267 -26.08 0.50 -26.14
CA LYS A 267 -26.35 1.87 -25.68
C LYS A 267 -25.15 2.82 -25.82
N ASN A 268 -24.02 2.33 -26.33
CA ASN A 268 -22.77 3.10 -26.56
C ASN A 268 -22.33 3.88 -25.31
N CYS A 269 -22.37 3.22 -24.16
CA CYS A 269 -22.11 3.84 -22.85
C CYS A 269 -21.37 2.89 -21.91
N PHE A 270 -20.75 3.47 -20.88
CA PHE A 270 -20.18 2.72 -19.77
C PHE A 270 -21.25 2.40 -18.73
N LEU A 271 -21.17 1.23 -18.10
CA LEU A 271 -21.97 0.85 -16.94
C LEU A 271 -21.09 0.79 -15.71
N PHE A 272 -21.53 1.43 -14.63
CA PHE A 272 -20.85 1.48 -13.33
C PHE A 272 -21.80 1.07 -12.20
N PRO A 273 -21.29 0.53 -11.07
CA PRO A 273 -22.10 0.30 -9.87
C PRO A 273 -22.87 1.56 -9.46
N ALA A 274 -24.19 1.45 -9.28
CA ALA A 274 -25.05 2.53 -8.79
C ALA A 274 -24.96 2.66 -7.27
N SER A 275 -23.77 2.98 -6.76
CA SER A 275 -23.47 3.13 -5.33
C SER A 275 -22.78 4.47 -5.04
N PRO A 276 -22.97 5.08 -3.84
CA PRO A 276 -22.34 6.34 -3.49
C PRO A 276 -20.83 6.34 -3.69
N GLU A 277 -20.13 5.29 -3.25
CA GLU A 277 -18.66 5.25 -3.31
C GLU A 277 -18.10 5.19 -4.74
N MET A 278 -18.94 4.78 -5.72
CA MET A 278 -18.60 4.82 -7.14
C MET A 278 -18.91 6.19 -7.75
N MET A 279 -19.99 6.84 -7.30
CA MET A 279 -20.29 8.23 -7.64
C MET A 279 -19.17 9.16 -7.13
N ASP A 280 -18.72 8.99 -5.90
CA ASP A 280 -17.58 9.72 -5.32
C ASP A 280 -16.32 9.54 -6.18
N THR A 281 -16.05 8.29 -6.61
CA THR A 281 -14.92 7.97 -7.48
C THR A 281 -15.04 8.62 -8.88
N LEU A 282 -16.26 8.67 -9.45
CA LEU A 282 -16.54 9.33 -10.72
C LEU A 282 -16.38 10.85 -10.59
N ASN A 283 -16.92 11.46 -9.54
CA ASN A 283 -16.80 12.89 -9.25
C ASN A 283 -15.33 13.30 -9.10
N ILE A 284 -14.53 12.55 -8.34
CA ILE A 284 -13.09 12.79 -8.19
C ILE A 284 -12.36 12.71 -9.54
N VAL A 285 -12.68 11.72 -10.39
CA VAL A 285 -12.00 11.54 -11.69
C VAL A 285 -12.51 12.48 -12.79
N LEU A 286 -13.65 13.13 -12.59
CA LEU A 286 -14.29 14.05 -13.54
C LEU A 286 -14.43 15.48 -12.99
N GLU A 287 -13.73 15.80 -11.90
CA GLU A 287 -13.72 17.09 -11.21
C GLU A 287 -13.38 18.24 -12.18
N ASP A 288 -12.34 18.03 -13.01
CA ASP A 288 -11.87 18.92 -14.09
C ASP A 288 -12.90 19.15 -15.22
N TYR A 289 -13.99 18.37 -15.24
CA TYR A 289 -15.05 18.39 -16.26
C TYR A 289 -16.45 18.53 -15.65
N SER A 290 -16.55 19.02 -14.41
CA SER A 290 -17.81 19.14 -13.65
C SER A 290 -18.90 19.92 -14.41
N ASP A 291 -18.53 21.01 -15.09
CA ASP A 291 -19.42 21.79 -15.99
C ASP A 291 -20.08 20.96 -17.10
N CYS A 292 -19.48 19.84 -17.49
CA CYS A 292 -19.95 18.96 -18.56
C CYS A 292 -20.82 17.80 -18.06
N ILE A 293 -21.13 17.71 -16.75
CA ILE A 293 -21.88 16.59 -16.16
C ILE A 293 -23.37 16.89 -16.06
N ASP A 294 -24.16 16.15 -16.83
CA ASP A 294 -25.62 16.11 -16.77
C ASP A 294 -26.06 14.86 -15.98
N ASN A 295 -26.50 15.07 -14.74
CA ASN A 295 -26.85 13.98 -13.82
C ASN A 295 -28.36 13.71 -13.77
N ARG A 296 -28.82 12.78 -14.62
CA ARG A 296 -30.22 12.33 -14.73
C ARG A 296 -30.48 11.05 -13.92
N LEU A 297 -29.84 10.90 -12.75
CA LEU A 297 -30.11 9.81 -11.82
C LEU A 297 -31.29 10.15 -10.90
N PRO A 298 -32.31 9.26 -10.74
CA PRO A 298 -33.38 9.48 -9.78
C PRO A 298 -32.87 9.62 -8.34
N SER A 299 -33.58 10.39 -7.52
CA SER A 299 -33.30 10.46 -6.08
C SER A 299 -33.34 9.06 -5.44
N GLY A 300 -32.37 8.76 -4.56
CA GLY A 300 -32.23 7.45 -3.93
C GLY A 300 -31.82 6.29 -4.88
N TYR A 301 -31.47 6.55 -6.15
CA TYR A 301 -31.01 5.51 -7.07
C TYR A 301 -29.66 4.90 -6.66
N LEU A 302 -28.76 5.72 -6.09
CA LEU A 302 -27.47 5.27 -5.57
C LEU A 302 -27.65 4.58 -4.20
N LYS A 303 -27.36 3.27 -4.13
CA LYS A 303 -27.55 2.46 -2.92
C LYS A 303 -26.25 1.75 -2.55
N LYS A 304 -25.82 1.83 -1.28
CA LYS A 304 -24.57 1.18 -0.81
C LYS A 304 -24.50 -0.31 -1.11
N ARG A 305 -25.64 -1.01 -1.08
CA ARG A 305 -25.76 -2.44 -1.46
C ARG A 305 -25.42 -2.75 -2.92
N ASN A 306 -25.46 -1.75 -3.81
CA ASN A 306 -25.12 -1.89 -5.22
C ASN A 306 -23.60 -1.84 -5.46
N ASN A 307 -22.80 -1.50 -4.43
CA ASN A 307 -21.35 -1.47 -4.52
C ASN A 307 -20.83 -2.90 -4.74
N ILE A 308 -20.52 -3.22 -6.00
CA ILE A 308 -20.16 -4.58 -6.41
C ILE A 308 -18.94 -5.03 -5.62
N ASN A 309 -19.03 -6.21 -4.99
CA ASN A 309 -17.92 -6.81 -4.27
C ASN A 309 -16.69 -6.97 -5.20
N LYS A 310 -15.73 -6.04 -5.08
CA LYS A 310 -14.50 -6.00 -5.89
C LYS A 310 -13.64 -7.26 -5.72
N LYS A 311 -13.73 -7.97 -4.57
CA LYS A 311 -13.13 -9.30 -4.40
C LYS A 311 -13.86 -10.35 -5.24
N GLY A 312 -15.19 -10.35 -5.22
CA GLY A 312 -16.03 -11.27 -6.02
C GLY A 312 -15.86 -11.08 -7.53
N LEU A 313 -15.91 -9.84 -8.03
CA LEU A 313 -15.73 -9.56 -9.46
C LEU A 313 -14.29 -9.88 -9.95
N ASN A 314 -13.28 -9.64 -9.12
CA ASN A 314 -11.91 -10.05 -9.42
C ASN A 314 -11.73 -11.57 -9.35
N TYR A 315 -12.45 -12.28 -8.47
CA TYR A 315 -12.48 -13.74 -8.43
C TYR A 315 -13.07 -14.30 -9.73
N LEU A 316 -14.25 -13.86 -10.17
CA LEU A 316 -14.88 -14.37 -11.40
C LEU A 316 -13.91 -14.24 -12.60
N LYS A 317 -13.39 -13.04 -12.85
CA LYS A 317 -12.37 -12.82 -13.90
C LYS A 317 -11.10 -13.66 -13.74
N THR A 318 -10.78 -14.09 -12.52
CA THR A 318 -9.64 -14.96 -12.21
C THR A 318 -9.98 -16.44 -12.41
N LYS A 319 -11.23 -16.85 -12.12
CA LYS A 319 -11.80 -18.18 -12.38
C LYS A 319 -11.87 -18.41 -13.88
N ASP A 320 -12.49 -17.50 -14.62
CA ASP A 320 -12.54 -17.53 -16.09
C ASP A 320 -11.13 -17.70 -16.68
N SER A 321 -10.16 -16.89 -16.22
CA SER A 321 -8.77 -16.87 -16.69
C SER A 321 -7.88 -18.02 -16.18
N LEU A 322 -8.36 -18.88 -15.28
CA LEU A 322 -7.66 -20.08 -14.79
C LEU A 322 -8.30 -21.34 -15.39
N LEU A 323 -9.63 -21.41 -15.45
CA LEU A 323 -10.37 -22.47 -16.11
C LEU A 323 -10.15 -22.48 -17.64
N SER A 324 -9.82 -21.33 -18.25
CA SER A 324 -9.39 -21.26 -19.65
C SER A 324 -7.99 -21.81 -19.93
N GLN A 325 -7.25 -22.29 -18.91
CA GLN A 325 -5.91 -22.88 -19.05
C GLN A 325 -5.91 -24.41 -18.93
N VAL A 326 -7.10 -25.03 -18.77
CA VAL A 326 -7.28 -26.48 -18.64
C VAL A 326 -8.42 -27.00 -19.55
N PRO A 327 -8.35 -28.26 -20.01
CA PRO A 327 -9.43 -28.89 -20.74
C PRO A 327 -10.73 -29.01 -19.92
N GLU A 328 -11.86 -29.12 -20.62
CA GLU A 328 -13.22 -29.17 -20.06
C GLU A 328 -13.35 -30.17 -18.90
N ASN A 329 -12.87 -31.41 -19.12
CA ASN A 329 -12.95 -32.53 -18.19
C ASN A 329 -12.17 -32.36 -16.87
N THR A 330 -11.27 -31.38 -16.76
CA THR A 330 -10.48 -31.13 -15.53
C THR A 330 -10.77 -29.78 -14.88
N ARG A 331 -11.72 -29.00 -15.42
CA ARG A 331 -12.21 -27.79 -14.76
C ARG A 331 -12.78 -28.07 -13.36
N VAL A 332 -13.42 -29.23 -13.16
CA VAL A 332 -14.00 -29.64 -11.86
C VAL A 332 -12.95 -29.57 -10.74
N TYR A 333 -11.84 -30.30 -10.86
CA TYR A 333 -10.77 -30.32 -9.85
C TYR A 333 -10.15 -28.94 -9.60
N VAL A 334 -10.02 -28.13 -10.66
CA VAL A 334 -9.50 -26.77 -10.56
C VAL A 334 -10.48 -25.86 -9.82
N ASP A 335 -11.78 -26.05 -10.03
CA ASP A 335 -12.81 -25.21 -9.43
C ASP A 335 -13.07 -25.55 -7.96
N GLU A 336 -13.10 -26.84 -7.61
CA GLU A 336 -13.11 -27.32 -6.21
C GLU A 336 -11.96 -26.71 -5.39
N LEU A 337 -10.75 -26.66 -5.97
CA LEU A 337 -9.60 -25.99 -5.36
C LEU A 337 -9.85 -24.49 -5.17
N MET A 338 -10.35 -23.81 -6.20
CA MET A 338 -10.60 -22.37 -6.15
C MET A 338 -11.65 -22.02 -5.08
N ASP A 339 -12.76 -22.74 -5.05
CA ASP A 339 -13.85 -22.48 -4.11
C ASP A 339 -13.44 -22.84 -2.67
N MET A 340 -12.65 -23.90 -2.44
CA MET A 340 -12.07 -24.18 -1.12
C MET A 340 -11.05 -23.13 -0.64
N ILE A 341 -10.29 -22.50 -1.55
CA ILE A 341 -9.42 -21.35 -1.23
C ILE A 341 -10.27 -20.12 -0.84
N ILE A 342 -11.44 -19.95 -1.46
CA ILE A 342 -12.31 -18.78 -1.28
C ILE A 342 -13.18 -18.90 -0.02
N ALA A 343 -13.75 -20.07 0.25
CA ALA A 343 -14.44 -20.40 1.49
C ALA A 343 -13.53 -20.17 2.72
N LYS A 344 -12.24 -20.53 2.59
CA LYS A 344 -11.21 -20.24 3.62
C LYS A 344 -10.68 -18.80 3.59
N ASN A 345 -11.27 -17.92 2.80
CA ASN A 345 -11.06 -16.47 2.75
C ASN A 345 -9.61 -16.03 2.49
N TYR A 346 -8.87 -16.79 1.70
CA TYR A 346 -7.51 -16.42 1.26
C TYR A 346 -7.51 -15.18 0.34
N SER A 347 -6.31 -14.67 0.06
CA SER A 347 -6.07 -13.56 -0.88
C SER A 347 -6.01 -14.02 -2.33
N ASP A 348 -6.36 -13.12 -3.26
CA ASP A 348 -6.26 -13.29 -4.71
C ASP A 348 -4.87 -13.78 -5.18
N SER A 349 -3.80 -13.32 -4.53
CA SER A 349 -2.44 -13.81 -4.80
C SER A 349 -2.25 -15.29 -4.45
N THR A 350 -2.89 -15.77 -3.38
CA THR A 350 -2.81 -17.19 -2.97
C THR A 350 -3.66 -18.06 -3.87
N LEU A 351 -4.86 -17.59 -4.27
CA LEU A 351 -5.69 -18.22 -5.28
C LEU A 351 -4.88 -18.42 -6.57
N LYS A 352 -4.32 -17.34 -7.12
CA LYS A 352 -3.49 -17.39 -8.33
C LYS A 352 -2.25 -18.27 -8.18
N THR A 353 -1.51 -18.20 -7.06
CA THR A 353 -0.34 -19.08 -6.87
C THR A 353 -0.75 -20.55 -6.75
N TYR A 354 -1.73 -20.88 -5.91
CA TYR A 354 -2.08 -22.28 -5.64
C TYR A 354 -2.75 -22.94 -6.85
N THR A 355 -3.66 -22.25 -7.52
CA THR A 355 -4.32 -22.81 -8.71
C THR A 355 -3.34 -23.00 -9.86
N ASN A 356 -2.44 -22.04 -10.15
CA ASN A 356 -1.40 -22.26 -11.17
C ASN A 356 -0.42 -23.38 -10.78
N SER A 357 -0.08 -23.51 -9.50
CA SER A 357 0.74 -24.63 -9.00
C SER A 357 0.06 -25.99 -9.15
N PHE A 358 -1.27 -26.05 -9.08
CA PHE A 358 -2.05 -27.27 -9.28
C PHE A 358 -2.30 -27.58 -10.76
N ILE A 359 -2.57 -26.57 -11.58
CA ILE A 359 -2.65 -26.69 -13.06
C ILE A 359 -1.33 -27.24 -13.63
N LEU A 360 -0.18 -26.88 -13.04
CA LEU A 360 1.11 -27.45 -13.44
C LEU A 360 1.25 -28.95 -13.10
N LEU A 361 0.70 -29.41 -11.96
CA LEU A 361 0.64 -30.84 -11.62
C LEU A 361 -0.26 -31.59 -12.61
N LEU A 362 -1.48 -31.08 -12.83
CA LEU A 362 -2.42 -31.66 -13.80
C LEU A 362 -1.77 -31.79 -15.18
N ARG A 363 -1.15 -30.72 -15.68
CA ARG A 363 -0.48 -30.71 -16.99
C ARG A 363 0.69 -31.69 -17.09
N TYR A 364 1.44 -31.92 -16.01
CA TYR A 364 2.54 -32.89 -16.00
C TYR A 364 2.02 -34.34 -16.14
N PHE A 365 0.87 -34.64 -15.52
CA PHE A 365 0.19 -35.94 -15.64
C PHE A 365 -0.87 -35.95 -16.74
N ASN A 366 -0.72 -35.18 -17.81
CA ASN A 366 -1.63 -35.13 -18.97
C ASN A 366 -3.13 -34.98 -18.61
N TYR A 367 -3.41 -34.24 -17.53
CA TYR A 367 -4.75 -34.00 -16.98
C TYR A 367 -5.47 -35.26 -16.42
N LYS A 368 -4.69 -36.28 -15.98
CA LYS A 368 -5.16 -37.43 -15.16
C LYS A 368 -5.91 -36.96 -13.91
N SER A 369 -6.85 -37.78 -13.43
CA SER A 369 -7.57 -37.53 -12.17
C SER A 369 -6.62 -37.40 -10.98
N PRO A 370 -6.72 -36.33 -10.16
CA PRO A 370 -5.90 -36.19 -8.95
C PRO A 370 -6.09 -37.31 -7.93
N GLN A 371 -7.25 -37.96 -7.93
CA GLN A 371 -7.59 -39.09 -7.07
C GLN A 371 -6.79 -40.35 -7.44
N GLU A 372 -6.29 -40.45 -8.67
CA GLU A 372 -5.46 -41.56 -9.16
C GLU A 372 -3.95 -41.31 -9.00
N LEU A 373 -3.53 -40.20 -8.38
CA LEU A 373 -2.12 -39.86 -8.21
C LEU A 373 -1.54 -40.47 -6.94
N THR A 374 -0.61 -41.41 -7.10
CA THR A 374 0.13 -42.05 -6.01
C THR A 374 1.18 -41.11 -5.40
N GLU A 375 1.63 -41.39 -4.17
CA GLU A 375 2.73 -40.63 -3.56
C GLU A 375 4.03 -40.72 -4.38
N ARG A 376 4.28 -41.86 -5.05
CA ARG A 376 5.45 -42.06 -5.91
C ARG A 376 5.42 -41.13 -7.13
N GLU A 377 4.27 -41.01 -7.80
CA GLU A 377 4.07 -40.06 -8.91
C GLU A 377 4.31 -38.61 -8.45
N VAL A 378 3.69 -38.16 -7.35
CA VAL A 378 3.85 -36.76 -6.90
C VAL A 378 5.27 -36.46 -6.39
N VAL A 379 5.97 -37.44 -5.81
CA VAL A 379 7.39 -37.31 -5.47
C VAL A 379 8.27 -37.21 -6.72
N SER A 380 8.00 -38.02 -7.76
CA SER A 380 8.69 -37.93 -9.05
C SER A 380 8.51 -36.53 -9.68
N PHE A 381 7.27 -36.04 -9.80
CA PHE A 381 6.96 -34.69 -10.27
C PHE A 381 7.73 -33.59 -9.51
N LEU A 382 7.84 -33.71 -8.18
CA LEU A 382 8.54 -32.72 -7.36
C LEU A 382 10.07 -32.81 -7.46
N SER A 383 10.62 -33.99 -7.78
CA SER A 383 12.03 -34.16 -8.14
C SER A 383 12.32 -33.47 -9.47
N ASP A 384 11.49 -33.74 -10.48
CA ASP A 384 11.52 -33.11 -11.80
C ASP A 384 11.37 -31.58 -11.73
N LEU A 385 10.46 -31.09 -10.88
CA LEU A 385 10.28 -29.66 -10.68
C LEU A 385 11.46 -29.05 -9.90
N ASN A 386 12.15 -29.81 -9.04
CA ASN A 386 13.35 -29.35 -8.35
C ASN A 386 14.58 -29.26 -9.28
N THR A 387 14.72 -30.15 -10.26
CA THR A 387 15.79 -30.02 -11.29
C THR A 387 15.48 -28.89 -12.28
N LYS A 388 14.20 -28.67 -12.62
CA LYS A 388 13.76 -27.66 -13.59
C LYS A 388 13.55 -26.25 -13.00
N VAL A 389 13.36 -26.06 -11.68
CA VAL A 389 13.03 -24.77 -11.05
C VAL A 389 14.08 -24.32 -10.03
N SER A 390 14.85 -23.30 -10.41
CA SER A 390 16.05 -22.79 -9.72
C SER A 390 15.84 -22.10 -8.35
N SER A 391 14.72 -22.31 -7.64
CA SER A 391 14.49 -21.67 -6.33
C SER A 391 13.62 -22.47 -5.34
N SER A 392 14.22 -22.76 -4.18
CA SER A 392 13.60 -23.46 -3.05
C SER A 392 12.34 -22.76 -2.48
N SER A 393 12.23 -21.44 -2.67
CA SER A 393 11.03 -20.64 -2.34
C SER A 393 9.84 -20.94 -3.26
N SER A 394 10.10 -21.15 -4.56
CA SER A 394 9.06 -21.48 -5.54
C SER A 394 8.59 -22.91 -5.34
N LEU A 395 9.51 -23.87 -5.21
CA LEU A 395 9.20 -25.26 -4.85
C LEU A 395 8.44 -25.36 -3.52
N SER A 396 8.77 -24.54 -2.52
CA SER A 396 7.98 -24.43 -1.28
C SER A 396 6.55 -23.93 -1.50
N ALA A 397 6.30 -23.09 -2.52
CA ALA A 397 4.95 -22.65 -2.87
C ALA A 397 4.16 -23.76 -3.56
N TYR A 398 4.75 -24.46 -4.54
CA TYR A 398 4.13 -25.64 -5.19
C TYR A 398 3.75 -26.71 -4.16
N ILE A 399 4.67 -27.13 -3.28
CA ILE A 399 4.40 -28.13 -2.23
C ILE A 399 3.27 -27.71 -1.29
N ASN A 400 3.18 -26.41 -0.95
CA ASN A 400 2.11 -25.92 -0.08
C ASN A 400 0.75 -25.83 -0.81
N ALA A 401 0.74 -25.60 -2.12
CA ALA A 401 -0.47 -25.66 -2.94
C ALA A 401 -0.98 -27.10 -3.06
N LEU A 402 -0.10 -28.06 -3.34
CA LEU A 402 -0.49 -29.48 -3.42
C LEU A 402 -0.97 -30.01 -2.07
N LYS A 403 -0.25 -29.74 -0.97
CA LYS A 403 -0.75 -30.08 0.38
C LYS A 403 -2.07 -29.37 0.73
N PHE A 404 -2.38 -28.22 0.14
CA PHE A 404 -3.69 -27.59 0.31
C PHE A 404 -4.77 -28.39 -0.44
N TYR A 405 -4.55 -28.75 -1.70
CA TYR A 405 -5.50 -29.55 -2.50
C TYR A 405 -5.80 -30.89 -1.84
N PHE A 406 -4.79 -31.76 -1.67
CA PHE A 406 -5.01 -33.11 -1.16
C PHE A 406 -5.62 -33.14 0.25
N LYS A 407 -5.26 -32.20 1.14
CA LYS A 407 -5.78 -32.14 2.51
C LYS A 407 -7.17 -31.49 2.63
N HIS A 408 -7.59 -30.65 1.67
CA HIS A 408 -8.78 -29.81 1.84
C HIS A 408 -9.82 -29.91 0.73
N VAL A 409 -9.46 -30.46 -0.42
CA VAL A 409 -10.40 -30.90 -1.46
C VAL A 409 -10.61 -32.41 -1.31
N VAL A 410 -9.54 -33.20 -1.48
CA VAL A 410 -9.61 -34.69 -1.43
C VAL A 410 -9.77 -35.25 -0.01
N GLY A 411 -9.42 -34.46 1.02
CA GLY A 411 -9.65 -34.81 2.43
C GLY A 411 -8.63 -35.75 3.07
N TRP A 412 -7.46 -35.97 2.46
CA TRP A 412 -6.38 -36.80 3.02
C TRP A 412 -5.94 -36.31 4.41
N ARG A 413 -5.68 -37.25 5.34
CA ARG A 413 -5.25 -36.96 6.71
C ARG A 413 -3.75 -36.61 6.72
N ASP A 414 -3.26 -35.95 7.77
CA ASP A 414 -1.84 -35.55 7.87
C ASP A 414 -0.87 -36.74 7.92
N THR A 415 -1.37 -37.94 8.23
CA THR A 415 -0.64 -39.22 8.20
C THR A 415 -0.36 -39.74 6.80
N ASP A 416 -1.23 -39.42 5.84
CA ASP A 416 -1.42 -40.22 4.62
C ASP A 416 -0.48 -39.80 3.48
N PHE A 417 0.22 -38.66 3.63
CA PHE A 417 1.01 -38.07 2.53
C PHE A 417 2.19 -37.21 3.01
N LYS A 418 3.39 -37.80 3.01
CA LYS A 418 4.63 -37.25 3.56
C LYS A 418 5.50 -36.53 2.52
N ILE A 419 4.88 -35.77 1.60
CA ILE A 419 5.61 -35.01 0.56
C ILE A 419 6.93 -34.41 1.09
N PRO A 420 8.09 -34.80 0.53
CA PRO A 420 9.39 -34.32 0.98
C PRO A 420 9.50 -32.81 0.73
N ARG A 421 10.14 -32.10 1.66
CA ARG A 421 10.43 -30.67 1.50
C ARG A 421 11.91 -30.49 1.14
N PRO A 422 12.25 -29.63 0.16
CA PRO A 422 13.64 -29.30 -0.13
C PRO A 422 14.31 -28.71 1.10
N LYS A 423 15.61 -29.00 1.29
CA LYS A 423 16.43 -28.34 2.32
C LYS A 423 16.40 -26.82 2.05
N LYS A 424 15.95 -26.03 3.03
CA LYS A 424 15.89 -24.57 2.89
C LYS A 424 17.29 -23.97 2.99
N GLU A 425 17.77 -23.37 1.90
CA GLU A 425 18.95 -22.52 1.91
C GLU A 425 18.80 -21.40 2.96
N LYS A 426 19.79 -21.26 3.84
CA LYS A 426 19.84 -20.21 4.87
C LYS A 426 20.67 -19.02 4.38
N LYS A 427 20.38 -18.49 3.18
CA LYS A 427 21.06 -17.29 2.65
C LYS A 427 20.85 -16.11 3.60
N LEU A 428 21.92 -15.37 3.89
CA LEU A 428 21.85 -14.16 4.70
C LEU A 428 21.03 -13.08 3.97
N PRO A 429 20.28 -12.23 4.68
CA PRO A 429 19.67 -11.05 4.08
C PRO A 429 20.75 -10.14 3.47
N VAL A 430 20.56 -9.78 2.21
CA VAL A 430 21.26 -8.63 1.62
C VAL A 430 20.83 -7.37 2.37
N VAL A 431 21.81 -6.55 2.76
CA VAL A 431 21.63 -5.30 3.51
C VAL A 431 22.46 -4.24 2.81
N LEU A 432 21.78 -3.25 2.22
CA LEU A 432 22.41 -2.08 1.63
C LEU A 432 23.00 -1.19 2.72
N THR A 433 24.21 -0.65 2.52
CA THR A 433 24.80 0.38 3.39
C THR A 433 24.02 1.69 3.30
N GLU A 434 24.29 2.64 4.20
CA GLU A 434 23.63 3.94 4.09
C GLU A 434 24.03 4.70 2.82
N GLU A 435 25.25 4.56 2.34
CA GLU A 435 25.81 5.22 1.15
C GLU A 435 25.09 4.70 -0.09
N GLN A 436 24.89 3.38 -0.16
CA GLN A 436 24.07 2.74 -1.18
C GLN A 436 22.61 3.20 -1.11
N VAL A 437 22.02 3.35 0.08
CA VAL A 437 20.65 3.90 0.25
C VAL A 437 20.57 5.37 -0.18
N LYS A 438 21.55 6.20 0.20
CA LYS A 438 21.69 7.61 -0.22
C LYS A 438 21.82 7.69 -1.75
N ALA A 439 22.61 6.82 -2.38
CA ALA A 439 22.79 6.72 -3.83
C ALA A 439 21.55 6.19 -4.57
N ILE A 440 20.80 5.25 -4.01
CA ILE A 440 19.50 4.82 -4.54
C ILE A 440 18.53 6.00 -4.56
N PHE A 441 18.46 6.78 -3.48
CA PHE A 441 17.57 7.94 -3.42
C PHE A 441 18.00 9.06 -4.36
N SER A 442 19.30 9.38 -4.50
CA SER A 442 19.75 10.43 -5.44
C SER A 442 19.27 10.13 -6.88
N HIS A 443 19.38 8.87 -7.33
CA HIS A 443 18.97 8.41 -8.66
C HIS A 443 17.44 8.28 -8.89
N VAL A 444 16.58 8.63 -7.92
CA VAL A 444 15.12 8.69 -8.10
C VAL A 444 14.65 10.14 -8.26
N ASN A 445 14.52 10.57 -9.51
CA ASN A 445 14.15 11.95 -9.88
C ASN A 445 12.66 12.28 -9.62
N ASN A 446 11.78 11.29 -9.59
CA ASN A 446 10.35 11.51 -9.38
C ASN A 446 10.02 11.55 -7.87
N ILE A 447 9.46 12.66 -7.40
CA ILE A 447 9.20 12.90 -5.97
C ILE A 447 8.25 11.88 -5.34
N LYS A 448 7.14 11.52 -6.01
CA LYS A 448 6.19 10.47 -5.58
C LYS A 448 6.91 9.13 -5.37
N HIS A 449 7.80 8.73 -6.28
CA HIS A 449 8.56 7.47 -6.13
C HIS A 449 9.65 7.55 -5.06
N LYS A 450 10.35 8.70 -4.96
CA LYS A 450 11.39 8.96 -3.96
C LYS A 450 10.81 8.87 -2.55
N LEU A 451 9.70 9.57 -2.28
CA LEU A 451 8.99 9.52 -1.00
C LEU A 451 8.48 8.11 -0.66
N ALA A 452 7.93 7.38 -1.64
CA ALA A 452 7.48 6.00 -1.43
C ALA A 452 8.62 5.05 -1.01
N LEU A 453 9.81 5.18 -1.60
CA LEU A 453 10.98 4.38 -1.20
C LEU A 453 11.58 4.86 0.14
N MET A 454 11.60 6.17 0.39
CA MET A 454 12.06 6.73 1.67
C MET A 454 11.17 6.33 2.86
N LEU A 455 9.84 6.23 2.70
CA LEU A 455 8.94 5.69 3.72
C LEU A 455 9.12 4.18 3.94
N ILE A 456 9.41 3.41 2.89
CA ILE A 456 9.70 1.97 3.01
C ILE A 456 10.99 1.72 3.78
N TYR A 457 12.00 2.58 3.61
CA TYR A 457 13.19 2.63 4.45
C TYR A 457 12.83 3.15 5.86
N SER A 458 12.66 4.46 6.04
CA SER A 458 12.57 5.14 7.35
C SER A 458 11.46 4.67 8.30
N SER A 459 10.38 4.07 7.80
CA SER A 459 9.27 3.54 8.61
C SER A 459 9.13 2.01 8.51
N GLY A 460 10.08 1.33 7.85
CA GLY A 460 10.10 -0.12 7.68
C GLY A 460 8.88 -0.72 6.98
N LEU A 461 8.16 0.06 6.15
CA LEU A 461 6.88 -0.36 5.57
C LEU A 461 7.05 -1.50 4.55
N ARG A 462 6.03 -2.34 4.41
CA ARG A 462 5.92 -3.22 3.24
C ARG A 462 5.50 -2.38 2.03
N ILE A 463 5.92 -2.78 0.82
CA ILE A 463 5.53 -2.11 -0.43
C ILE A 463 4.00 -1.95 -0.57
N SER A 464 3.22 -2.92 -0.10
CA SER A 464 1.75 -2.89 -0.09
C SER A 464 1.14 -2.03 1.02
N GLU A 465 1.90 -1.67 2.04
CA GLU A 465 1.47 -0.75 3.11
C GLU A 465 1.72 0.69 2.66
N ALA A 466 2.91 0.98 2.11
CA ALA A 466 3.27 2.31 1.62
C ALA A 466 2.37 2.82 0.47
N ILE A 467 2.03 1.98 -0.52
CA ILE A 467 1.19 2.41 -1.66
C ILE A 467 -0.31 2.53 -1.36
N ASN A 468 -0.79 1.91 -0.28
CA ASN A 468 -2.19 1.99 0.15
C ASN A 468 -2.39 2.95 1.33
N LEU A 469 -1.33 3.69 1.71
CA LEU A 469 -1.39 4.68 2.77
C LEU A 469 -2.26 5.87 2.35
N THR A 470 -3.17 6.30 3.20
CA THR A 470 -4.00 7.49 3.00
C THR A 470 -3.48 8.67 3.83
N TRP A 471 -3.83 9.90 3.45
CA TRP A 471 -3.45 11.08 4.24
C TRP A 471 -4.05 11.04 5.66
N LYS A 472 -5.21 10.38 5.83
CA LYS A 472 -5.88 10.14 7.12
C LYS A 472 -5.21 9.07 8.00
N ASP A 473 -4.13 8.46 7.53
CA ASP A 473 -3.28 7.52 8.28
C ASP A 473 -2.00 8.17 8.82
N ILE A 474 -1.67 9.40 8.41
CA ILE A 474 -0.47 10.12 8.86
C ILE A 474 -0.87 11.17 9.89
N ASN A 475 -0.29 11.10 11.09
CA ASN A 475 -0.30 12.22 12.03
C ASN A 475 1.09 12.88 12.00
N PHE A 476 1.13 14.10 11.44
CA PHE A 476 2.35 14.87 11.27
C PHE A 476 2.89 15.44 12.60
N GLU A 477 2.01 15.96 13.46
CA GLU A 477 2.38 16.52 14.78
C GLU A 477 3.00 15.45 15.69
N ALA A 478 2.33 14.30 15.81
CA ALA A 478 2.76 13.18 16.63
C ALA A 478 3.83 12.30 15.95
N HIS A 479 4.28 12.67 14.75
CA HIS A 479 5.32 11.99 13.96
C HIS A 479 5.08 10.47 13.79
N LYS A 480 3.84 10.09 13.46
CA LYS A 480 3.37 8.70 13.47
C LYS A 480 2.53 8.36 12.25
N ILE A 481 2.63 7.10 11.80
CA ILE A 481 1.85 6.53 10.71
C ILE A 481 1.04 5.32 11.24
N HIS A 482 -0.27 5.33 11.03
CA HIS A 482 -1.17 4.26 11.42
C HIS A 482 -1.39 3.27 10.27
N ILE A 483 -0.70 2.13 10.31
CA ILE A 483 -0.79 1.09 9.29
C ILE A 483 -1.94 0.13 9.62
N LYS A 484 -3.11 0.40 9.01
CA LYS A 484 -4.32 -0.42 9.08
C LYS A 484 -4.19 -1.70 8.24
N GLY A 485 -4.85 -2.78 8.67
CA GLY A 485 -5.06 -4.00 7.90
C GLY A 485 -3.79 -4.81 7.56
N ALA A 486 -2.69 -4.63 8.29
CA ALA A 486 -1.43 -5.33 7.99
C ALA A 486 -1.55 -6.87 8.14
N LYS A 487 -0.54 -7.59 7.64
CA LYS A 487 -0.54 -9.07 7.48
C LYS A 487 -1.16 -9.80 8.69
N GLY A 488 -2.34 -10.38 8.48
CA GLY A 488 -3.15 -11.02 9.53
C GLY A 488 -4.31 -10.18 10.07
N LYS A 489 -4.68 -9.08 9.38
CA LYS A 489 -5.67 -8.08 9.82
C LYS A 489 -5.30 -7.48 11.19
N LYS A 490 -4.03 -7.09 11.34
CA LYS A 490 -3.52 -6.43 12.54
C LYS A 490 -3.06 -5.02 12.22
N ASP A 491 -3.54 -4.06 13.00
CA ASP A 491 -3.15 -2.66 12.87
C ASP A 491 -1.90 -2.39 13.71
N ARG A 492 -1.08 -1.42 13.30
CA ARG A 492 0.09 -0.96 14.07
C ARG A 492 0.41 0.50 13.80
N ILE A 493 1.01 1.16 14.78
CA ILE A 493 1.62 2.49 14.60
C ILE A 493 3.12 2.31 14.35
N VAL A 494 3.67 3.08 13.42
CA VAL A 494 5.12 3.21 13.17
C VAL A 494 5.52 4.69 13.20
N MET A 495 6.83 4.95 13.37
CA MET A 495 7.39 6.30 13.29
C MET A 495 7.30 6.88 11.87
N LEU A 496 7.14 8.20 11.78
CA LEU A 496 7.45 9.01 10.60
C LEU A 496 8.74 9.78 10.89
N ALA A 497 9.74 9.67 10.01
CA ALA A 497 10.98 10.44 10.16
C ALA A 497 10.72 11.94 9.95
N TYR A 498 11.24 12.78 10.87
CA TYR A 498 11.12 14.25 10.83
C TYR A 498 11.42 14.86 9.45
N VAL A 499 12.51 14.41 8.80
CA VAL A 499 12.96 14.86 7.47
C VAL A 499 11.94 14.57 6.34
N LEU A 500 10.96 13.69 6.58
CA LEU A 500 9.86 13.42 5.65
C LEU A 500 8.59 14.24 5.91
N VAL A 501 8.42 14.89 7.07
CA VAL A 501 7.21 15.67 7.37
C VAL A 501 7.05 16.82 6.38
N GLU A 502 8.03 17.72 6.30
CA GLU A 502 7.97 18.85 5.37
C GLU A 502 7.96 18.40 3.90
N LYS A 503 8.67 17.32 3.56
CA LYS A 503 8.67 16.78 2.20
C LYS A 503 7.33 16.14 1.80
N LEU A 504 6.56 15.64 2.77
CA LEU A 504 5.20 15.13 2.55
C LEU A 504 4.16 16.25 2.53
N LYS A 505 4.32 17.32 3.33
CA LYS A 505 3.50 18.55 3.24
C LYS A 505 3.66 19.21 1.85
N GLN A 506 4.89 19.53 1.46
CA GLN A 506 5.22 20.09 0.13
C GLN A 506 4.68 19.21 -1.01
N TYR A 507 4.78 17.89 -0.88
CA TYR A 507 4.24 16.96 -1.87
C TYR A 507 2.70 16.88 -1.87
N LYS A 508 2.03 17.09 -0.73
CA LYS A 508 0.57 17.25 -0.64
C LYS A 508 0.10 18.56 -1.28
N GLU A 509 0.84 19.65 -1.09
CA GLU A 509 0.60 20.96 -1.70
C GLU A 509 0.77 20.92 -3.22
N MET A 510 1.83 20.27 -3.72
CA MET A 510 2.08 20.08 -5.16
C MET A 510 1.11 19.09 -5.82
N PHE A 511 0.49 18.18 -5.06
CA PHE A 511 -0.41 17.13 -5.56
C PHE A 511 -1.59 16.93 -4.60
N PRO A 512 -2.54 17.88 -4.55
CA PRO A 512 -3.67 17.81 -3.63
C PRO A 512 -4.55 16.58 -3.91
N SER A 513 -4.69 15.74 -2.89
CA SER A 513 -5.61 14.62 -2.84
C SER A 513 -6.06 14.39 -1.40
N GLU A 514 -7.32 14.03 -1.20
CA GLU A 514 -7.86 13.63 0.11
C GLU A 514 -7.70 12.12 0.40
N GLY A 515 -7.32 11.35 -0.61
CA GLY A 515 -7.30 9.89 -0.60
C GLY A 515 -5.92 9.31 -0.28
N PHE A 516 -5.34 8.61 -1.26
CA PHE A 516 -4.05 7.95 -1.11
C PHE A 516 -2.89 8.96 -1.19
N VAL A 517 -1.89 8.79 -0.32
CA VAL A 517 -0.64 9.56 -0.37
C VAL A 517 0.05 9.38 -1.73
N PHE A 518 0.06 8.15 -2.23
CA PHE A 518 0.60 7.83 -3.55
C PHE A 518 -0.51 7.34 -4.47
N GLU A 519 -1.19 8.27 -5.13
CA GLU A 519 -2.17 7.94 -6.17
C GLU A 519 -1.54 7.36 -7.44
N GLY A 520 -2.31 6.57 -8.18
CA GLY A 520 -1.98 5.89 -9.43
C GLY A 520 -1.85 6.82 -10.65
N GLN A 521 -2.22 6.28 -11.82
CA GLN A 521 -2.50 7.08 -13.04
C GLN A 521 -3.93 7.65 -13.03
N ILE A 522 -4.78 7.16 -12.12
CA ILE A 522 -6.19 7.54 -11.96
C ILE A 522 -6.31 8.13 -10.56
N LYS A 523 -6.91 9.31 -10.43
CA LYS A 523 -7.18 9.98 -9.15
C LYS A 523 -8.01 9.05 -8.24
N GLY A 524 -7.76 9.04 -6.95
CA GLY A 524 -8.44 8.14 -6.00
C GLY A 524 -8.12 6.62 -6.11
N GLN A 525 -7.21 6.17 -6.98
CA GLN A 525 -6.67 4.78 -6.93
C GLN A 525 -5.23 4.77 -6.37
N PRO A 526 -4.80 3.72 -5.65
CA PRO A 526 -3.43 3.61 -5.14
C PRO A 526 -2.40 3.32 -6.25
N TYR A 527 -1.16 3.76 -6.06
CA TYR A 527 -0.06 3.52 -7.00
C TYR A 527 0.37 2.04 -7.03
N THR A 528 0.85 1.54 -8.18
CA THR A 528 1.07 0.09 -8.32
C THR A 528 2.38 -0.40 -7.69
N ALA A 529 2.31 -1.53 -6.99
CA ALA A 529 3.49 -2.22 -6.47
C ALA A 529 4.46 -2.69 -7.58
N SER A 530 3.99 -2.89 -8.81
CA SER A 530 4.86 -3.25 -9.93
C SER A 530 5.76 -2.08 -10.31
N SER A 531 5.16 -0.90 -10.50
CA SER A 531 5.85 0.34 -10.84
C SER A 531 6.95 0.71 -9.83
N ILE A 532 6.68 0.61 -8.51
CA ILE A 532 7.70 0.88 -7.48
C ILE A 532 8.87 -0.12 -7.52
N ARG A 533 8.62 -1.41 -7.81
CA ARG A 533 9.71 -2.39 -8.03
C ARG A 533 10.54 -2.05 -9.26
N SER A 534 9.91 -1.64 -10.36
CA SER A 534 10.61 -1.21 -11.58
C SER A 534 11.46 0.05 -11.37
N VAL A 535 10.98 1.00 -10.55
CA VAL A 535 11.77 2.19 -10.16
C VAL A 535 12.95 1.79 -9.29
N MET A 536 12.76 0.96 -8.26
CA MET A 536 13.85 0.46 -7.41
C MET A 536 14.94 -0.26 -8.22
N ARG A 537 14.56 -1.17 -9.13
CA ARG A 537 15.52 -1.88 -9.99
C ARG A 537 16.30 -0.93 -10.90
N ARG A 538 15.68 0.15 -11.38
CA ARG A 538 16.35 1.20 -12.17
C ARG A 538 17.29 2.04 -11.30
N ALA A 539 16.87 2.40 -10.09
CA ALA A 539 17.69 3.18 -9.16
C ALA A 539 18.97 2.42 -8.77
N CYS A 540 18.86 1.12 -8.45
CA CYS A 540 20.04 0.29 -8.15
C CYS A 540 21.00 0.20 -9.34
N LYS A 541 20.50 -0.08 -10.56
CA LYS A 541 21.35 -0.11 -11.76
C LYS A 541 22.03 1.24 -12.03
N ASN A 542 21.32 2.35 -11.86
CA ASN A 542 21.88 3.69 -12.06
C ASN A 542 22.92 4.06 -10.98
N ALA A 543 22.75 3.56 -9.75
CA ALA A 543 23.65 3.79 -8.62
C ALA A 543 24.86 2.82 -8.57
N GLY A 544 25.09 2.01 -9.61
CA GLY A 544 26.21 1.05 -9.64
C GLY A 544 26.07 -0.13 -8.68
N ILE A 545 24.88 -0.39 -8.14
CA ILE A 545 24.67 -1.45 -7.15
C ILE A 545 24.43 -2.78 -7.87
N GLU A 546 25.47 -3.61 -7.89
CA GLU A 546 25.48 -4.94 -8.53
C GLU A 546 24.64 -5.99 -7.79
N GLU A 547 24.45 -5.80 -6.47
CA GLU A 547 23.63 -6.67 -5.65
C GLU A 547 22.20 -6.78 -6.19
N LYS A 548 21.57 -7.94 -5.94
CA LYS A 548 20.16 -8.19 -6.30
C LYS A 548 19.19 -7.50 -5.33
N ALA A 549 19.42 -6.21 -5.08
CA ALA A 549 18.66 -5.35 -4.20
C ALA A 549 17.23 -5.13 -4.70
N THR A 550 16.30 -5.07 -3.76
CA THR A 550 14.86 -4.93 -4.02
C THR A 550 14.20 -4.00 -3.01
N VAL A 551 12.92 -3.70 -3.22
CA VAL A 551 12.10 -2.92 -2.26
C VAL A 551 12.01 -3.62 -0.88
N HIS A 552 12.21 -4.93 -0.80
CA HIS A 552 12.33 -5.61 0.50
C HIS A 552 13.69 -5.36 1.15
N THR A 553 14.77 -5.27 0.37
CA THR A 553 16.13 -4.96 0.85
C THR A 553 16.19 -3.64 1.61
N LEU A 554 15.49 -2.58 1.15
CA LEU A 554 15.37 -1.31 1.93
C LEU A 554 14.79 -1.53 3.34
N ARG A 555 13.74 -2.36 3.46
CA ARG A 555 13.14 -2.72 4.75
C ARG A 555 14.05 -3.64 5.57
N HIS A 556 14.92 -4.43 4.94
CA HIS A 556 15.96 -5.20 5.65
C HIS A 556 17.09 -4.29 6.17
N SER A 557 17.56 -3.33 5.36
CA SER A 557 18.53 -2.31 5.80
C SER A 557 17.98 -1.49 6.97
N PHE A 558 16.76 -0.94 6.87
CA PHE A 558 16.13 -0.23 7.99
C PHE A 558 16.18 -1.03 9.30
N ALA A 559 15.76 -2.29 9.27
CA ALA A 559 15.74 -3.14 10.45
C ALA A 559 17.14 -3.44 11.00
N THR A 560 18.16 -3.51 10.14
CA THR A 560 19.55 -3.73 10.54
C THR A 560 20.19 -2.44 11.05
N HIS A 561 19.92 -1.29 10.44
CA HIS A 561 20.49 0.01 10.84
C HIS A 561 19.89 0.48 12.17
N VAL A 562 18.59 0.30 12.37
CA VAL A 562 17.91 0.56 13.66
C VAL A 562 18.40 -0.39 14.76
N LEU A 563 18.77 -1.64 14.42
CA LEU A 563 19.40 -2.56 15.35
C LEU A 563 20.84 -2.12 15.70
N ASN A 564 21.63 -1.72 14.69
CA ASN A 564 22.98 -1.19 14.88
C ASN A 564 23.01 0.12 15.69
N SER A 565 21.91 0.89 15.70
CA SER A 565 21.74 2.08 16.54
C SER A 565 21.29 1.77 17.98
N GLY A 566 21.43 0.52 18.45
CA GLY A 566 21.12 0.10 19.82
C GLY A 566 19.64 -0.18 20.11
N THR A 567 18.76 -0.21 19.12
CA THR A 567 17.31 -0.37 19.35
C THR A 567 16.92 -1.82 19.68
N ASP A 568 16.15 -2.03 20.75
CA ASP A 568 15.61 -3.34 21.14
C ASP A 568 14.90 -4.05 19.96
N ILE A 569 15.35 -5.29 19.68
CA ILE A 569 14.79 -6.21 18.71
C ILE A 569 13.27 -6.45 18.87
N ARG A 570 12.71 -6.34 20.09
CA ARG A 570 11.25 -6.40 20.33
C ARG A 570 10.54 -5.15 19.81
N PHE A 571 11.14 -3.97 19.94
CA PHE A 571 10.61 -2.73 19.37
C PHE A 571 10.67 -2.78 17.83
N ILE A 572 11.77 -3.29 17.26
CA ILE A 572 11.90 -3.56 15.82
C ILE A 572 10.84 -4.57 15.35
N GLN A 573 10.59 -5.65 16.11
CA GLN A 573 9.52 -6.62 15.82
C GLN A 573 8.14 -5.94 15.76
N LYS A 574 7.87 -5.00 16.67
CA LYS A 574 6.62 -4.21 16.75
C LYS A 574 6.48 -3.28 15.53
N ILE A 575 7.50 -2.48 15.20
CA ILE A 575 7.52 -1.57 14.03
C ILE A 575 7.31 -2.34 12.72
N LEU A 576 8.00 -3.47 12.55
CA LEU A 576 7.91 -4.27 11.33
C LEU A 576 6.59 -5.05 11.23
N GLY A 577 5.81 -5.16 12.31
CA GLY A 577 4.62 -6.01 12.38
C GLY A 577 4.97 -7.47 12.12
N HIS A 578 5.88 -8.02 12.93
CA HIS A 578 6.35 -9.40 12.87
C HIS A 578 5.65 -10.25 13.95
N SER A 579 5.01 -11.34 13.54
CA SER A 579 4.23 -12.20 14.44
C SER A 579 5.07 -13.16 15.30
N SER A 580 6.37 -13.24 15.07
CA SER A 580 7.31 -14.03 15.87
C SER A 580 8.67 -13.35 15.87
N ILE A 581 9.34 -13.32 17.03
CA ILE A 581 10.71 -12.82 17.15
C ILE A 581 11.69 -13.57 16.24
N LYS A 582 11.41 -14.84 15.89
CA LYS A 582 12.20 -15.67 14.95
C LYS A 582 12.28 -15.10 13.52
N THR A 583 11.41 -14.14 13.15
CA THR A 583 11.52 -13.41 11.87
C THR A 583 12.26 -12.07 11.99
N THR A 584 12.65 -11.66 13.20
CA THR A 584 13.45 -10.46 13.47
C THR A 584 14.88 -10.82 13.89
N THR A 585 15.12 -11.97 14.54
CA THR A 585 16.47 -12.56 14.77
C THR A 585 17.18 -13.01 13.48
N VAL A 586 16.61 -12.69 12.33
CA VAL A 586 17.26 -12.78 11.02
C VAL A 586 18.19 -11.57 10.79
N TYR A 587 17.91 -10.42 11.43
CA TYR A 587 18.73 -9.20 11.36
C TYR A 587 19.99 -9.26 12.23
N THR A 588 19.91 -9.96 13.38
CA THR A 588 21.05 -10.12 14.32
C THR A 588 22.24 -10.93 13.76
N ARG A 589 22.13 -11.42 12.51
CA ARG A 589 23.19 -12.12 11.77
C ARG A 589 23.92 -11.24 10.76
N VAL A 590 23.45 -10.00 10.57
CA VAL A 590 23.97 -9.04 9.57
C VAL A 590 24.27 -7.69 10.21
N SER A 591 23.64 -7.37 11.35
CA SER A 591 24.19 -6.39 12.29
C SER A 591 25.60 -6.81 12.71
N LYS A 592 26.58 -5.91 12.59
CA LYS A 592 27.82 -6.02 13.35
C LYS A 592 27.48 -5.60 14.78
N PRO A 593 27.57 -6.48 15.80
CA PRO A 593 27.55 -6.04 17.18
C PRO A 593 28.78 -5.15 17.38
N LYS A 594 28.62 -4.01 18.05
CA LYS A 594 29.75 -3.22 18.52
C LYS A 594 30.33 -3.90 19.75
N TYR A 595 31.07 -5.00 19.56
CA TYR A 595 31.67 -5.72 20.68
C TYR A 595 32.57 -4.80 21.52
N ASP A 596 33.20 -3.82 20.88
CA ASP A 596 34.05 -2.79 21.48
C ASP A 596 33.29 -1.79 22.39
N GLU A 597 31.96 -1.72 22.31
CA GLU A 597 31.10 -0.96 23.25
C GLU A 597 30.50 -1.84 24.36
N ILE A 598 30.74 -3.16 24.35
CA ILE A 598 30.30 -4.07 25.41
C ILE A 598 31.39 -4.14 26.49
N LYS A 599 31.43 -3.14 27.38
CA LYS A 599 32.21 -3.22 28.63
C LYS A 599 31.85 -4.50 29.39
N SER A 600 32.84 -5.14 30.02
CA SER A 600 32.58 -6.21 30.97
C SER A 600 31.84 -5.65 32.19
N PRO A 601 30.94 -6.43 32.82
CA PRO A 601 30.48 -6.13 34.17
C PRO A 601 31.63 -5.99 35.17
N LEU A 602 32.74 -6.71 34.96
CA LEU A 602 33.94 -6.62 35.81
C LEU A 602 34.62 -5.25 35.66
N ASP A 603 34.92 -4.79 34.44
CA ASP A 603 35.49 -3.47 34.18
C ASP A 603 34.61 -2.37 34.79
N SER A 604 33.28 -2.51 34.67
CA SER A 604 32.31 -1.55 35.20
C SER A 604 32.27 -1.55 36.74
N MET A 605 32.42 -2.72 37.37
CA MET A 605 32.57 -2.83 38.83
C MET A 605 33.93 -2.28 39.29
N GLN A 606 34.98 -2.43 38.49
CA GLN A 606 36.32 -1.94 38.81
C GLN A 606 36.41 -0.41 38.67
N ASP A 607 35.81 0.18 37.62
CA ASP A 607 35.57 1.63 37.52
C ASP A 607 34.86 2.15 38.80
N GLU A 608 33.84 1.43 39.29
CA GLU A 608 33.11 1.77 40.52
C GLU A 608 33.91 1.58 41.82
N LEU A 609 34.87 0.66 41.85
CA LEU A 609 35.72 0.41 43.03
C LEU A 609 36.90 1.40 43.09
N GLU A 610 37.50 1.72 41.95
CA GLU A 610 38.60 2.69 41.85
C GLU A 610 38.08 4.12 42.04
N SER A 611 36.89 4.47 41.53
CA SER A 611 36.27 5.79 41.80
C SER A 611 35.79 5.96 43.24
N LYS A 612 35.54 4.88 43.99
CA LYS A 612 35.25 4.91 45.43
C LYS A 612 36.50 4.87 46.31
N ASN A 613 37.67 4.58 45.74
CA ASN A 613 38.99 4.68 46.38
C ASN A 613 39.84 5.77 45.71
N PRO A 614 39.47 7.07 45.83
CA PRO A 614 40.41 8.14 45.49
C PRO A 614 41.67 7.96 46.33
N LYS A 615 42.83 7.89 45.67
CA LYS A 615 44.11 7.56 46.31
C LYS A 615 44.37 8.49 47.50
N LYS A 616 44.65 7.90 48.67
CA LYS A 616 45.47 8.58 49.68
C LYS A 616 46.88 8.70 49.10
N THR A 617 47.31 9.96 48.88
CA THR A 617 48.68 10.38 48.51
C THR A 617 49.29 9.62 47.34
#